data_AF-A0A4D6MEC7-F1
#
_entry.id   AF-A0A4D6MEC7-F1
#
_cell.length_a   1.000
_cell.length_b   1.000
_cell.length_c   1.000
_cell.angle_alpha   90.00
_cell.angle_beta   90.00
_cell.angle_gamma   90.00
#
_symmetry.space_group_name_H-M   'P 1'
#
loop_
_entity.id
_entity.type
_entity.pdbx_description
1 polymer ?
#
loop_
_entity_poly.entity_id
_entity_poly.type
_entity_poly.pdbx_seq_one_letter_code
_entity_poly.pdbx_strand_id
1 'polypeptide(L)'
;MGFQNLSLMTFMMILCITLYVNCTDIVELENHSDKRVLAERPNSFIQRNGTHFFLNGKPQYFNGFNAYWLMTFAADPSTSSKVTTVFQEASQHGLNLARTWAFNDAGYKALQTSPGIYDESVFRALDVVISEAGKYGIRLILSLVNNWKDDGGKKQYVEWAKQRGQSVSTEDDFFSNPVTKQFYKDHVKRVLTRKNTVTGLLYKDDPTIFSWELMNEPRSLDLSGKQVQ
;
A
#
# COMPACT_ATOMS: atom_id res chain seq x y z
N MET A 1 9.83 3.25 59.99
CA MET A 1 9.75 3.55 58.54
C MET A 1 8.40 3.09 57.95
N GLY A 2 7.28 3.60 58.48
CA GLY A 2 5.93 3.15 58.05
C GLY A 2 4.93 4.27 57.75
N PHE A 3 5.22 5.52 58.13
CA PHE A 3 4.28 6.64 57.98
C PHE A 3 4.57 7.57 56.79
N GLN A 4 5.79 7.61 56.26
CA GLN A 4 6.13 8.43 55.09
C GLN A 4 5.63 7.83 53.77
N ASN A 5 5.62 6.50 53.64
CA ASN A 5 5.13 5.83 52.42
C ASN A 5 3.61 5.94 52.25
N LEU A 6 2.86 5.99 53.35
CA LEU A 6 1.40 6.12 53.28
C LEU A 6 0.97 7.53 52.82
N SER A 7 1.72 8.57 53.22
CA SER A 7 1.44 9.94 52.78
C SER A 7 1.72 10.16 51.29
N LEU A 8 2.77 9.55 50.73
CA LEU A 8 3.10 9.64 49.30
C LEU A 8 2.08 8.89 48.42
N MET A 9 1.61 7.71 48.87
CA MET A 9 0.62 6.93 48.13
C MET A 9 -0.74 7.63 48.06
N THR A 10 -1.18 8.28 49.15
CA THR A 10 -2.42 9.05 49.15
C THR A 10 -2.34 10.26 48.22
N PHE A 11 -1.18 10.92 48.12
CA PHE A 11 -0.99 12.05 47.21
C PHE A 11 -0.99 11.62 45.73
N MET A 12 -0.37 10.49 45.39
CA MET A 12 -0.40 9.96 44.01
C MET A 12 -1.79 9.48 43.58
N MET A 13 -2.58 8.87 44.48
CA MET A 13 -3.96 8.49 44.13
C MET A 13 -4.86 9.71 43.92
N ILE A 14 -4.72 10.77 44.71
CA ILE A 14 -5.48 12.01 44.53
C ILE A 14 -5.09 12.69 43.20
N LEU A 15 -3.81 12.67 42.82
CA LEU A 15 -3.35 13.21 41.53
C LEU A 15 -3.89 12.38 40.35
N CYS A 16 -3.90 11.05 40.46
CA CYS A 16 -4.48 10.18 39.44
C CYS A 16 -5.98 10.37 39.31
N ILE A 17 -6.72 10.53 40.42
CA ILE A 17 -8.17 10.76 40.40
C ILE A 17 -8.50 12.16 39.86
N THR A 18 -7.75 13.21 40.20
CA THR A 18 -7.98 14.56 39.65
C THR A 18 -7.61 14.67 38.17
N LEU A 19 -6.60 13.94 37.69
CA LEU A 19 -6.32 13.80 36.26
C LEU A 19 -7.40 12.98 35.52
N TYR A 20 -7.98 11.96 36.18
CA TYR A 20 -9.08 11.18 35.60
C TYR A 20 -10.40 11.97 35.54
N VAL A 21 -10.72 12.73 36.60
CA VAL A 21 -11.94 13.54 36.71
C VAL A 21 -11.89 14.76 35.79
N ASN A 22 -10.74 15.42 35.64
CA ASN A 22 -10.56 16.46 34.62
C ASN A 22 -10.61 15.92 33.17
N CYS A 23 -10.48 14.60 32.97
CA CYS A 23 -10.61 13.97 31.65
C CYS A 23 -12.05 13.51 31.36
N THR A 24 -12.96 13.50 32.33
CA THR A 24 -14.33 13.00 32.16
C THR A 24 -15.42 14.08 32.11
N ASP A 25 -15.11 15.34 32.46
CA ASP A 25 -16.12 16.41 32.53
C ASP A 25 -15.88 17.57 31.55
N ILE A 26 -15.75 17.28 30.23
CA ILE A 26 -16.29 18.13 29.14
C ILE A 26 -16.66 17.19 27.97
N VAL A 27 -17.80 16.50 28.11
CA VAL A 27 -18.56 16.06 26.94
C VAL A 27 -19.96 16.63 27.14
N GLU A 28 -20.12 17.91 26.79
CA GLU A 28 -21.44 18.40 26.43
C GLU A 28 -21.91 17.54 25.25
N LEU A 29 -22.98 16.80 25.48
CA LEU A 29 -23.71 16.03 24.48
C LEU A 29 -24.40 17.02 23.52
N GLU A 30 -23.62 17.70 22.68
CA GLU A 30 -24.15 18.19 21.43
C GLU A 30 -24.50 16.98 20.58
N ASN A 31 -25.76 16.89 20.18
CA ASN A 31 -26.27 15.99 19.15
C ASN A 31 -25.52 16.26 17.83
N HIS A 32 -24.29 15.80 17.74
CA HIS A 32 -23.56 15.72 16.49
C HIS A 32 -24.14 14.49 15.78
N SER A 33 -25.14 14.73 14.94
CA SER A 33 -25.38 13.85 13.80
C SER A 33 -24.01 13.50 13.22
N ASP A 34 -23.61 12.23 13.30
CA ASP A 34 -22.32 11.68 12.85
C ASP A 34 -22.21 11.89 11.33
N LYS A 35 -22.03 13.14 10.91
CA LYS A 35 -21.54 13.52 9.60
C LYS A 35 -20.06 13.20 9.66
N ARG A 36 -19.73 11.91 9.57
CA ARG A 36 -18.37 11.47 9.28
C ARG A 36 -17.94 12.24 8.06
N VAL A 37 -17.06 13.23 8.25
CA VAL A 37 -16.43 13.93 7.15
C VAL A 37 -15.51 12.89 6.52
N LEU A 38 -16.03 12.17 5.52
CA LEU A 38 -15.20 11.31 4.68
C LEU A 38 -14.06 12.19 4.16
N ALA A 39 -12.83 11.73 4.35
CA ALA A 39 -11.68 12.44 3.83
C ALA A 39 -11.84 12.62 2.31
N GLU A 40 -11.58 13.83 1.81
CA GLU A 40 -11.71 14.08 0.37
C GLU A 40 -10.69 13.25 -0.41
N ARG A 41 -11.13 12.66 -1.54
CA ARG A 41 -10.24 11.93 -2.43
C ARG A 41 -9.10 12.83 -2.89
N PRO A 42 -7.84 12.35 -2.87
CA PRO A 42 -6.73 13.09 -3.45
C PRO A 42 -7.03 13.55 -4.88
N ASN A 43 -7.01 14.87 -5.09
CA ASN A 43 -7.34 15.49 -6.38
C ASN A 43 -6.13 16.06 -7.12
N SER A 44 -4.94 16.00 -6.52
CA SER A 44 -3.69 16.54 -7.06
C SER A 44 -2.51 15.62 -6.72
N PHE A 45 -1.55 15.52 -7.63
CA PHE A 45 -0.35 14.71 -7.45
C PHE A 45 0.62 15.35 -6.46
N ILE A 46 1.30 14.50 -5.68
CA ILE A 46 2.42 14.92 -4.84
C ILE A 46 3.60 15.26 -5.74
N GLN A 47 4.25 16.37 -5.43
CA GLN A 47 5.47 16.81 -6.11
C GLN A 47 6.65 16.67 -5.16
N ARG A 48 7.85 16.56 -5.74
CA ARG A 48 9.10 16.60 -4.99
C ARG A 48 9.77 17.96 -5.20
N ASN A 49 10.22 18.58 -4.11
CA ASN A 49 11.11 19.74 -4.16
C ASN A 49 12.31 19.46 -3.22
N GLY A 50 13.50 19.30 -3.81
CA GLY A 50 14.71 18.91 -3.09
C GLY A 50 14.54 17.57 -2.37
N THR A 51 14.56 17.59 -1.05
CA THR A 51 14.43 16.43 -0.16
C THR A 51 13.03 16.27 0.47
N HIS A 52 12.06 17.08 0.05
CA HIS A 52 10.71 17.10 0.64
C HIS A 52 9.62 16.86 -0.41
N PHE A 53 8.48 16.35 0.07
CA PHE A 53 7.26 16.22 -0.72
C PHE A 53 6.34 17.42 -0.50
N PHE A 54 5.60 17.79 -1.54
CA PHE A 54 4.68 18.92 -1.54
C PHE A 54 3.34 18.55 -2.20
N LEU A 55 2.26 19.12 -1.67
CA LEU A 55 0.93 19.10 -2.27
C LEU A 55 0.40 20.52 -2.27
N ASN A 56 0.06 21.05 -3.45
CA ASN A 56 -0.53 22.39 -3.60
C ASN A 56 0.29 23.47 -2.86
N GLY A 57 1.62 23.41 -2.99
CA GLY A 57 2.55 24.36 -2.38
C GLY A 57 2.84 24.15 -0.89
N LYS A 58 2.22 23.16 -0.22
CA LYS A 58 2.45 22.86 1.20
C LYS A 58 3.31 21.60 1.37
N PRO A 59 4.31 21.59 2.29
CA PRO A 59 5.04 20.38 2.64
C PRO A 59 4.09 19.26 3.06
N GLN A 60 4.42 18.04 2.65
CA GLN A 60 3.69 16.83 2.99
C GLN A 60 4.61 15.85 3.69
N TYR A 61 4.13 15.30 4.80
CA TYR A 61 4.79 14.25 5.56
C TYR A 61 3.92 13.02 5.54
N PHE A 62 4.54 11.87 5.32
CA PHE A 62 3.84 10.60 5.28
C PHE A 62 3.99 9.87 6.61
N ASN A 63 2.86 9.42 7.14
CA ASN A 63 2.78 8.45 8.23
C ASN A 63 2.01 7.26 7.69
N GLY A 64 2.68 6.13 7.49
CA GLY A 64 2.15 5.06 6.66
C GLY A 64 2.40 3.66 7.16
N PHE A 65 1.87 2.70 6.41
CA PHE A 65 1.90 1.28 6.75
C PHE A 65 2.10 0.41 5.51
N ASN A 66 2.51 -0.85 5.72
CA ASN A 66 2.55 -1.86 4.67
C ASN A 66 1.34 -2.78 4.81
N ALA A 67 0.59 -2.98 3.72
CA ALA A 67 -0.53 -3.90 3.65
C ALA A 67 -0.51 -4.61 2.29
N TYR A 68 0.47 -5.49 2.12
CA TYR A 68 0.74 -6.17 0.85
C TYR A 68 -0.44 -7.02 0.34
N TRP A 69 -1.28 -7.51 1.24
CA TRP A 69 -2.39 -8.43 1.01
C TRP A 69 -3.67 -7.78 0.49
N LEU A 70 -3.74 -6.45 0.36
CA LEU A 70 -4.97 -5.71 0.06
C LEU A 70 -5.68 -6.19 -1.22
N MET A 71 -4.93 -6.39 -2.31
CA MET A 71 -5.50 -6.87 -3.58
C MET A 71 -6.07 -8.28 -3.43
N THR A 72 -5.34 -9.19 -2.79
CA THR A 72 -5.79 -10.57 -2.56
C THR A 72 -7.04 -10.62 -1.68
N PHE A 73 -7.10 -9.80 -0.62
CA PHE A 73 -8.28 -9.72 0.24
C PHE A 73 -9.48 -9.11 -0.51
N ALA A 74 -9.26 -8.06 -1.29
CA ALA A 74 -10.31 -7.47 -2.13
C ALA A 74 -10.87 -8.51 -3.14
N ALA A 75 -10.05 -9.44 -3.62
CA ALA A 75 -10.44 -10.48 -4.58
C ALA A 75 -11.16 -11.68 -3.95
N ASP A 76 -11.23 -11.74 -2.62
CA ASP A 76 -11.86 -12.83 -1.86
C ASP A 76 -13.10 -12.31 -1.12
N PRO A 77 -14.32 -12.76 -1.48
CA PRO A 77 -15.56 -12.32 -0.83
C PRO A 77 -15.59 -12.49 0.69
N SER A 78 -14.85 -13.45 1.25
CA SER A 78 -14.80 -13.69 2.69
C SER A 78 -13.96 -12.66 3.45
N THR A 79 -13.11 -11.90 2.75
CA THR A 79 -12.19 -10.93 3.36
C THR A 79 -12.29 -9.52 2.76
N SER A 80 -13.02 -9.34 1.66
CA SER A 80 -13.10 -8.06 0.93
C SER A 80 -13.57 -6.89 1.79
N SER A 81 -14.46 -7.12 2.75
CA SER A 81 -14.92 -6.10 3.70
C SER A 81 -13.79 -5.52 4.56
N LYS A 82 -12.73 -6.30 4.82
CA LYS A 82 -11.58 -5.86 5.63
C LYS A 82 -10.77 -4.75 4.95
N VAL A 83 -10.85 -4.63 3.62
CA VAL A 83 -10.16 -3.57 2.85
C VAL A 83 -10.71 -2.20 3.23
N THR A 84 -12.04 -2.06 3.31
CA THR A 84 -12.68 -0.84 3.79
C THR A 84 -12.32 -0.58 5.26
N THR A 85 -12.39 -1.60 6.11
CA THR A 85 -12.08 -1.47 7.55
C THR A 85 -10.67 -0.95 7.78
N VAL A 86 -9.65 -1.51 7.12
CA VAL A 86 -8.26 -1.10 7.36
C VAL A 86 -8.00 0.35 6.92
N PHE A 87 -8.58 0.80 5.80
CA PHE A 87 -8.44 2.20 5.38
C PHE A 87 -9.21 3.17 6.29
N GLN A 88 -10.38 2.75 6.78
CA GLN A 88 -11.13 3.53 7.75
C GLN A 88 -10.34 3.71 9.05
N GLU A 89 -9.81 2.61 9.62
CA GLU A 89 -9.01 2.64 10.84
C GLU A 89 -7.73 3.45 10.64
N ALA A 90 -7.01 3.23 9.54
CA ALA A 90 -5.81 3.99 9.20
C ALA A 90 -6.08 5.50 9.16
N SER A 91 -7.17 5.92 8.51
CA SER A 91 -7.57 7.33 8.45
C SER A 91 -7.93 7.88 9.84
N GLN A 92 -8.67 7.12 10.66
CA GLN A 92 -9.00 7.50 12.04
C GLN A 92 -7.76 7.66 12.93
N HIS A 93 -6.68 6.94 12.64
CA HIS A 93 -5.41 7.04 13.35
C HIS A 93 -4.40 8.01 12.68
N GLY A 94 -4.83 8.79 11.68
CA GLY A 94 -3.99 9.79 11.03
C GLY A 94 -2.89 9.22 10.12
N LEU A 95 -3.01 7.96 9.70
CA LEU A 95 -2.18 7.39 8.64
C LEU A 95 -2.67 7.90 7.28
N ASN A 96 -1.73 8.24 6.39
CA ASN A 96 -2.03 8.88 5.10
C ASN A 96 -1.35 8.21 3.89
N LEU A 97 -0.62 7.12 4.12
CA LEU A 97 0.09 6.38 3.08
C LEU A 97 0.03 4.87 3.35
N ALA A 98 -0.33 4.08 2.33
CA ALA A 98 -0.21 2.63 2.38
C ALA A 98 0.70 2.13 1.25
N ARG A 99 1.58 1.19 1.55
CA ARG A 99 2.36 0.45 0.55
C ARG A 99 1.75 -0.93 0.33
N THR A 100 1.52 -1.29 -0.93
CA THR A 100 0.88 -2.57 -1.30
C THR A 100 1.37 -3.10 -2.65
N TRP A 101 0.96 -4.31 -3.00
CA TRP A 101 1.29 -4.97 -4.25
C TRP A 101 0.30 -4.61 -5.36
N ALA A 102 0.85 -4.23 -6.51
CA ALA A 102 0.15 -4.22 -7.79
C ALA A 102 0.56 -5.41 -8.68
N PHE A 103 1.16 -6.43 -8.07
CA PHE A 103 1.50 -7.71 -8.67
C PHE A 103 0.94 -8.86 -7.84
N ASN A 104 0.70 -9.98 -8.52
CA ASN A 104 0.63 -11.33 -7.96
C ASN A 104 0.77 -12.25 -9.18
N ASP A 105 1.95 -12.82 -9.38
CA ASP A 105 2.33 -13.52 -10.60
C ASP A 105 2.09 -15.03 -10.52
N ALA A 106 1.71 -15.55 -9.35
CA ALA A 106 1.49 -16.98 -9.15
C ALA A 106 0.68 -17.28 -7.88
N GLY A 107 -0.03 -18.42 -7.88
CA GLY A 107 -0.68 -18.95 -6.69
C GLY A 107 -2.09 -18.44 -6.46
N TYR A 108 -2.48 -18.33 -5.17
CA TYR A 108 -3.85 -17.95 -4.80
C TYR A 108 -4.16 -16.52 -5.26
N LYS A 109 -5.24 -16.36 -6.03
CA LYS A 109 -5.68 -15.07 -6.60
C LYS A 109 -4.57 -14.35 -7.39
N ALA A 110 -3.80 -15.11 -8.20
CA ALA A 110 -2.84 -14.54 -9.12
C ALA A 110 -3.48 -13.49 -10.04
N LEU A 111 -2.89 -12.29 -10.06
CA LEU A 111 -3.27 -11.20 -10.96
C LEU A 111 -2.81 -11.49 -12.38
N GLN A 112 -1.54 -11.84 -12.55
CA GLN A 112 -0.94 -12.16 -13.85
C GLN A 112 -0.65 -13.66 -13.89
N THR A 113 -1.48 -14.43 -14.60
CA THR A 113 -1.41 -15.90 -14.61
C THR A 113 -0.39 -16.43 -15.62
N SER A 114 -0.10 -15.65 -16.66
CA SER A 114 1.05 -15.82 -17.56
C SER A 114 1.41 -14.46 -18.15
N PRO A 115 2.58 -14.29 -18.81
CA PRO A 115 2.98 -12.98 -19.32
C PRO A 115 1.94 -12.37 -20.26
N GLY A 116 1.43 -11.20 -19.86
CA GLY A 116 0.40 -10.47 -20.61
C GLY A 116 -1.04 -10.94 -20.38
N ILE A 117 -1.26 -12.02 -19.62
CA ILE A 117 -2.59 -12.58 -19.34
C ILE A 117 -2.95 -12.34 -17.87
N TYR A 118 -4.11 -11.72 -17.66
CA TYR A 118 -4.54 -11.22 -16.36
C TYR A 118 -5.88 -11.80 -15.95
N ASP A 119 -6.03 -12.12 -14.67
CA ASP A 119 -7.33 -12.37 -14.06
C ASP A 119 -8.03 -11.02 -13.84
N GLU A 120 -9.06 -10.74 -14.65
CA GLU A 120 -9.81 -9.49 -14.59
C GLU A 120 -10.56 -9.31 -13.26
N SER A 121 -10.94 -10.39 -12.57
CA SER A 121 -11.59 -10.30 -11.27
C SER A 121 -10.62 -9.81 -10.19
N VAL A 122 -9.36 -10.28 -10.22
CA VAL A 122 -8.29 -9.82 -9.33
C VAL A 122 -7.87 -8.39 -9.70
N PHE A 123 -7.84 -8.04 -10.98
CA PHE A 123 -7.53 -6.68 -11.39
C PHE A 123 -8.58 -5.67 -10.89
N ARG A 124 -9.86 -6.04 -10.94
CA ARG A 124 -10.95 -5.25 -10.34
C ARG A 124 -10.84 -5.14 -8.82
N ALA A 125 -10.25 -6.14 -8.17
CA ALA A 125 -9.96 -6.06 -6.75
C ALA A 125 -8.95 -4.94 -6.44
N LEU A 126 -7.90 -4.79 -7.25
CA LEU A 126 -6.98 -3.65 -7.15
C LEU A 126 -7.68 -2.31 -7.45
N ASP A 127 -8.65 -2.29 -8.37
CA ASP A 127 -9.48 -1.11 -8.64
C ASP A 127 -10.23 -0.65 -7.36
N VAL A 128 -10.79 -1.60 -6.60
CA VAL A 128 -11.46 -1.36 -5.32
C VAL A 128 -10.48 -0.85 -4.27
N VAL A 129 -9.29 -1.43 -4.15
CA VAL A 129 -8.25 -0.96 -3.21
C VAL A 129 -7.90 0.51 -3.45
N ILE A 130 -7.67 0.91 -4.71
CA ILE A 130 -7.37 2.31 -5.06
C ILE A 130 -8.58 3.23 -4.84
N SER A 131 -9.79 2.73 -5.07
CA SER A 131 -11.02 3.50 -4.80
C SER A 131 -11.17 3.78 -3.31
N GLU A 132 -11.08 2.73 -2.47
CA GLU A 132 -11.25 2.81 -1.02
C GLU A 132 -10.13 3.62 -0.36
N ALA A 133 -8.86 3.45 -0.76
CA ALA A 133 -7.76 4.27 -0.26
C ALA A 133 -8.06 5.77 -0.44
N GLY A 134 -8.48 6.16 -1.65
CA GLY A 134 -8.81 7.55 -1.94
C GLY A 134 -10.04 8.04 -1.19
N LYS A 135 -11.08 7.21 -0.98
CA LYS A 135 -12.26 7.56 -0.16
C LYS A 135 -11.90 7.91 1.30
N TYR A 136 -10.80 7.36 1.81
CA TYR A 136 -10.30 7.63 3.16
C TYR A 136 -9.07 8.54 3.17
N GLY A 137 -8.79 9.24 2.06
CA GLY A 137 -7.69 10.21 1.98
C GLY A 137 -6.29 9.60 2.05
N ILE A 138 -6.16 8.28 1.89
CA ILE A 138 -4.89 7.55 1.96
C ILE A 138 -4.31 7.42 0.56
N ARG A 139 -3.03 7.75 0.40
CA ARG A 139 -2.31 7.55 -0.86
C ARG A 139 -1.61 6.19 -0.90
N LEU A 140 -1.29 5.72 -2.10
CA LEU A 140 -0.71 4.39 -2.32
C LEU A 140 0.69 4.44 -2.92
N ILE A 141 1.61 3.63 -2.37
CA ILE A 141 2.79 3.13 -3.10
C ILE A 141 2.42 1.77 -3.66
N LEU A 142 2.53 1.62 -4.98
CA LEU A 142 2.24 0.38 -5.68
C LEU A 142 3.53 -0.26 -6.18
N SER A 143 3.93 -1.38 -5.58
CA SER A 143 5.06 -2.18 -6.05
C SER A 143 4.65 -3.07 -7.22
N LEU A 144 5.52 -3.19 -8.22
CA LEU A 144 5.19 -3.74 -9.54
C LEU A 144 5.73 -5.17 -9.78
N VAL A 145 6.63 -5.66 -8.93
CA VAL A 145 7.09 -7.06 -8.92
C VAL A 145 7.82 -7.35 -7.60
N ASN A 146 7.98 -8.62 -7.23
CA ASN A 146 8.76 -9.03 -6.06
C ASN A 146 10.16 -9.50 -6.41
N ASN A 147 11.15 -9.26 -5.55
CA ASN A 147 12.42 -9.99 -5.58
C ASN A 147 12.26 -11.43 -5.06
N TRP A 148 11.37 -11.62 -4.08
CA TRP A 148 11.14 -12.91 -3.43
C TRP A 148 10.11 -13.75 -4.18
N LYS A 149 10.02 -15.04 -3.83
CA LYS A 149 9.12 -16.01 -4.46
C LYS A 149 7.64 -15.86 -4.08
N ASP A 150 7.36 -15.14 -2.99
CA ASP A 150 5.99 -14.93 -2.53
C ASP A 150 5.24 -14.05 -3.53
N ASP A 151 4.03 -14.48 -3.89
CA ASP A 151 3.23 -13.92 -4.99
C ASP A 151 3.98 -13.96 -6.35
N GLY A 152 4.91 -14.91 -6.52
CA GLY A 152 5.67 -15.16 -7.74
C GLY A 152 7.01 -14.43 -7.81
N GLY A 153 7.00 -13.16 -8.21
CA GLY A 153 8.20 -12.33 -8.30
C GLY A 153 9.15 -12.66 -9.46
N LYS A 154 10.39 -12.15 -9.39
CA LYS A 154 11.40 -12.26 -10.47
C LYS A 154 11.63 -13.69 -10.94
N LYS A 155 11.58 -14.66 -10.01
CA LYS A 155 11.69 -16.08 -10.31
C LYS A 155 10.60 -16.54 -11.30
N GLN A 156 9.36 -16.13 -11.08
CA GLN A 156 8.23 -16.52 -11.93
C GLN A 156 8.40 -16.01 -13.37
N TYR A 157 8.96 -14.81 -13.52
CA TYR A 157 9.30 -14.24 -14.83
C TYR A 157 10.38 -15.04 -15.56
N VAL A 158 11.42 -15.47 -14.84
CA VAL A 158 12.48 -16.33 -15.38
C VAL A 158 11.91 -17.70 -15.80
N GLU A 159 11.04 -18.30 -14.99
CA GLU A 159 10.38 -19.56 -15.35
C GLU A 159 9.49 -19.43 -16.59
N TRP A 160 8.74 -18.34 -16.71
CA TRP A 160 7.95 -18.05 -17.91
C TRP A 160 8.80 -17.84 -19.17
N ALA A 161 10.00 -17.29 -19.03
CA ALA A 161 10.95 -17.17 -20.13
C ALA A 161 11.53 -18.54 -20.52
N LYS A 162 11.90 -19.35 -19.53
CA LYS A 162 12.41 -20.72 -19.72
C LYS A 162 11.39 -21.61 -20.45
N GLN A 163 10.12 -21.55 -20.06
CA GLN A 163 9.02 -22.26 -20.72
C GLN A 163 8.82 -21.87 -22.20
N ARG A 164 9.29 -20.68 -22.58
CA ARG A 164 9.29 -20.19 -23.97
C ARG A 164 10.64 -20.38 -24.67
N GLY A 165 11.47 -21.30 -24.17
CA GLY A 165 12.73 -21.69 -24.80
C GLY A 165 13.88 -20.71 -24.61
N GLN A 166 13.77 -19.74 -23.70
CA GLN A 166 14.90 -18.87 -23.37
C GLN A 166 15.96 -19.64 -22.58
N SER A 167 17.24 -19.43 -22.94
CA SER A 167 18.37 -19.92 -22.15
C SER A 167 18.57 -19.00 -20.95
N VAL A 168 17.96 -19.36 -19.83
CA VAL A 168 18.06 -18.68 -18.53
C VAL A 168 18.39 -19.71 -17.46
N SER A 169 19.17 -19.30 -16.47
CA SER A 169 19.82 -20.16 -15.47
C SER A 169 19.65 -19.68 -14.03
N THR A 170 19.48 -18.38 -13.81
CA THR A 170 19.38 -17.77 -12.48
C THR A 170 18.21 -16.81 -12.39
N GLU A 171 17.75 -16.51 -11.18
CA GLU A 171 16.67 -15.52 -10.96
C GLU A 171 17.09 -14.10 -11.39
N ASP A 172 18.39 -13.80 -11.41
CA ASP A 172 18.93 -12.51 -11.83
C ASP A 172 18.90 -12.31 -13.36
N ASP A 173 18.65 -13.39 -14.12
CA ASP A 173 18.34 -13.26 -15.54
C ASP A 173 17.08 -12.42 -15.77
N PHE A 174 16.23 -12.22 -14.75
CA PHE A 174 15.17 -11.23 -14.76
C PHE A 174 15.66 -9.85 -15.22
N PHE A 175 16.81 -9.40 -14.70
CA PHE A 175 17.36 -8.07 -14.96
C PHE A 175 18.06 -7.96 -16.33
N SER A 176 18.67 -9.04 -16.79
CA SER A 176 19.54 -9.02 -17.98
C SER A 176 18.83 -9.51 -19.24
N ASN A 177 18.01 -10.56 -19.14
CA ASN A 177 17.38 -11.22 -20.28
C ASN A 177 16.36 -10.28 -20.97
N PRO A 178 16.40 -10.13 -22.31
CA PRO A 178 15.50 -9.22 -23.01
C PRO A 178 14.04 -9.62 -22.92
N VAL A 179 13.73 -10.92 -22.85
CA VAL A 179 12.36 -11.43 -22.80
C VAL A 179 11.73 -11.21 -21.43
N THR A 180 12.46 -11.45 -20.34
CA THR A 180 11.97 -11.15 -18.97
C THR A 180 11.73 -9.65 -18.78
N LYS A 181 12.66 -8.81 -19.26
CA LYS A 181 12.49 -7.35 -19.27
C LYS A 181 11.27 -6.91 -20.06
N GLN A 182 10.99 -7.57 -21.20
CA GLN A 182 9.81 -7.25 -21.98
C GLN A 182 8.52 -7.61 -21.24
N PHE A 183 8.45 -8.80 -20.64
CA PHE A 183 7.30 -9.18 -19.81
C PHE A 183 7.05 -8.18 -18.68
N TYR A 184 8.11 -7.74 -18.00
CA TYR A 184 7.99 -6.75 -16.93
C TYR A 184 7.49 -5.41 -17.47
N LYS A 185 8.07 -4.90 -18.55
CA LYS A 185 7.60 -3.65 -19.20
C LYS A 185 6.14 -3.73 -19.65
N ASP A 186 5.71 -4.88 -20.15
CA ASP A 186 4.32 -5.11 -20.53
C ASP A 186 3.39 -5.07 -19.31
N HIS A 187 3.83 -5.64 -18.18
CA HIS A 187 3.12 -5.55 -16.90
C HIS A 187 3.02 -4.11 -16.40
N VAL A 188 4.13 -3.38 -16.35
CA VAL A 188 4.15 -1.95 -15.99
C VAL A 188 3.18 -1.17 -16.86
N LYS A 189 3.24 -1.34 -18.19
CA LYS A 189 2.32 -0.67 -19.11
C LYS A 189 0.87 -1.04 -18.80
N ARG A 190 0.56 -2.32 -18.60
CA ARG A 190 -0.80 -2.80 -18.34
C ARG A 190 -1.40 -2.21 -17.06
N VAL A 191 -0.61 -2.12 -15.99
CA VAL A 191 -1.01 -1.52 -14.71
C VAL A 191 -1.22 -0.01 -14.85
N LEU A 192 -0.23 0.72 -15.38
CA LEU A 192 -0.31 2.18 -15.51
C LEU A 192 -1.47 2.64 -16.39
N THR A 193 -1.79 1.89 -17.46
CA THR A 193 -2.89 2.22 -18.37
C THR A 193 -4.21 1.52 -18.01
N ARG A 194 -4.32 0.87 -16.85
CA ARG A 194 -5.59 0.31 -16.38
C ARG A 194 -6.57 1.44 -16.12
N LYS A 195 -7.76 1.38 -16.73
CA LYS A 195 -8.91 2.20 -16.34
C LYS A 195 -9.60 1.55 -15.15
N ASN A 196 -9.57 2.21 -14.01
CA ASN A 196 -10.21 1.75 -12.78
C ASN A 196 -11.73 1.61 -13.01
N THR A 197 -12.30 0.44 -12.76
CA THR A 197 -13.74 0.21 -13.01
C THR A 197 -14.67 0.90 -12.00
N VAL A 198 -14.13 1.36 -10.86
CA VAL A 198 -14.89 2.06 -9.82
C VAL A 198 -14.80 3.58 -10.01
N THR A 199 -13.59 4.11 -10.20
CA THR A 199 -13.36 5.57 -10.27
C THR A 199 -13.42 6.11 -11.70
N GLY A 200 -13.24 5.25 -12.71
CA GLY A 200 -13.19 5.64 -14.12
C GLY A 200 -11.87 6.29 -14.57
N LEU A 201 -10.93 6.52 -13.66
CA LEU A 201 -9.62 7.12 -13.95
C LEU A 201 -8.65 6.06 -14.49
N LEU A 202 -7.72 6.46 -15.36
CA LEU A 202 -6.54 5.64 -15.61
C LEU A 202 -5.65 5.69 -14.37
N TYR A 203 -5.02 4.59 -13.98
CA TYR A 203 -4.17 4.56 -12.78
C TYR A 203 -3.08 5.62 -12.82
N LYS A 204 -2.39 5.78 -13.95
CA LYS A 204 -1.39 6.84 -14.14
C LYS A 204 -1.93 8.28 -13.94
N ASP A 205 -3.24 8.46 -14.04
CA ASP A 205 -3.94 9.74 -13.92
C ASP A 205 -4.70 9.86 -12.59
N ASP A 206 -4.57 8.89 -11.66
CA ASP A 206 -5.25 8.86 -10.36
C ASP A 206 -4.33 9.37 -9.24
N PRO A 207 -4.59 10.55 -8.65
CA PRO A 207 -3.73 11.12 -7.61
C PRO A 207 -3.73 10.35 -6.30
N THR A 208 -4.62 9.36 -6.13
CA THR A 208 -4.54 8.43 -4.99
C THR A 208 -3.24 7.64 -5.02
N ILE A 209 -2.66 7.41 -6.19
CA ILE A 209 -1.37 6.75 -6.32
C ILE A 209 -0.28 7.80 -6.10
N PHE A 210 0.46 7.66 -5.00
CA PHE A 210 1.58 8.53 -4.67
C PHE A 210 2.83 8.17 -5.48
N SER A 211 3.16 6.88 -5.56
CA SER A 211 4.35 6.44 -6.29
C SER A 211 4.19 5.03 -6.83
N TRP A 212 4.87 4.79 -7.94
CA TRP A 212 5.19 3.46 -8.44
C TRP A 212 6.51 3.01 -7.82
N GLU A 213 6.59 1.76 -7.38
CA GLU A 213 7.82 1.14 -6.91
C GLU A 213 8.19 0.02 -7.88
N LEU A 214 9.41 0.07 -8.44
CA LEU A 214 9.83 -0.84 -9.50
C LEU A 214 9.77 -2.30 -9.05
N MET A 215 10.30 -2.59 -7.86
CA MET A 215 10.36 -3.94 -7.30
C MET A 215 10.45 -3.86 -5.77
N ASN A 216 9.82 -4.81 -5.09
CA ASN A 216 10.04 -5.04 -3.67
C ASN A 216 11.43 -5.65 -3.44
N GLU A 217 12.27 -4.95 -2.67
CA GLU A 217 13.58 -5.42 -2.17
C GLU A 217 14.50 -6.05 -3.25
N PRO A 218 14.81 -5.36 -4.36
CA PRO A 218 15.64 -5.93 -5.42
C PRO A 218 17.01 -6.36 -4.88
N ARG A 219 17.39 -7.60 -5.19
CA ARG A 219 18.73 -8.17 -4.92
C ARG A 219 19.30 -8.73 -6.21
N SER A 220 20.61 -8.60 -6.36
CA SER A 220 21.39 -9.29 -7.38
C SER A 220 22.63 -9.90 -6.74
N LEU A 221 23.06 -11.04 -7.26
CA LEU A 221 24.35 -11.67 -7.01
C LEU A 221 25.50 -10.81 -7.55
N ASP A 222 25.23 -9.94 -8.53
CA ASP A 222 26.19 -8.93 -8.99
C ASP A 222 26.29 -7.78 -7.96
N LEU A 223 27.37 -7.79 -7.19
CA LEU A 223 27.67 -6.78 -6.17
C LEU A 223 28.05 -5.41 -6.77
N SER A 224 28.26 -5.30 -8.08
CA SER A 224 28.54 -4.01 -8.72
C SER A 224 27.30 -3.12 -8.84
N GLY A 225 26.10 -3.70 -8.70
CA GLY A 225 24.83 -3.01 -8.87
C GLY A 225 24.44 -2.73 -10.32
N LYS A 226 25.29 -3.04 -11.32
CA LYS A 226 25.03 -2.75 -12.73
C LYS A 226 23.80 -3.46 -13.29
N GLN A 227 23.46 -4.62 -12.76
CA GLN A 227 22.27 -5.36 -13.20
C GLN A 227 20.96 -4.73 -12.72
N VAL A 228 20.95 -4.05 -11.57
CA VAL A 228 19.72 -3.55 -10.94
C VAL A 228 19.42 -2.08 -11.30
N GLN A 229 20.35 -1.40 -11.98
CA GLN A 229 20.23 0.01 -12.40
C GLN A 229 19.33 0.22 -13.63
#